data_AF-A0A948JKV4-F1
#
_entry.id   AF-A0A948JKV4-F1
#
_cell.length_a   1.000
_cell.length_b   1.000
_cell.length_c   1.000
_cell.angle_alpha   90.00
_cell.angle_beta   90.00
_cell.angle_gamma   90.00
#
_symmetry.space_group_name_H-M   'P 1'
#
loop_
_entity.id
_entity.type
_entity.pdbx_description
1 polymer ?
#
loop_
_entity_poly.entity_id
_entity_poly.type
_entity_poly.pdbx_seq_one_letter_code
_entity_poly.pdbx_strand_id
1 'polypeptide(L)'
;YRMEDPIRALQQRDWRYLGAEGDTAYSYVYRGRTGSLDHALASPALASKLTTMQHWAINADEPTLLDYNVEFKSTAQQQLLYAPTPYRSSDHDPLIATFKL
;
A
#
# COMPACT_ATOMS: atom_id res chain seq x y z
N TYR A 1 12.35 -1.61 2.89
CA TYR A 1 12.02 -1.92 1.50
C TYR A 1 11.92 -0.62 0.71
N ARG A 2 13.02 -0.14 0.10
CA ARG A 2 13.07 1.03 -0.84
C ARG A 2 14.30 0.99 -1.75
N MET A 3 15.08 -0.08 -1.66
CA MET A 3 16.43 -0.18 -2.22
C MET A 3 16.47 -1.21 -3.35
N GLU A 4 15.32 -1.53 -3.92
CA GLU A 4 15.16 -2.43 -5.05
C GLU A 4 15.70 -1.76 -6.33
N ASP A 5 16.26 -2.55 -7.23
CA ASP A 5 16.91 -2.04 -8.44
C ASP A 5 16.01 -1.12 -9.30
N PRO A 6 14.70 -1.41 -9.49
CA PRO A 6 13.81 -0.52 -10.23
C PRO A 6 13.68 0.87 -9.59
N ILE A 7 13.61 0.94 -8.26
CA ILE A 7 13.49 2.22 -7.54
C ILE A 7 14.77 3.03 -7.70
N ARG A 8 15.93 2.39 -7.53
CA ARG A 8 17.23 3.05 -7.74
C ARG A 8 17.39 3.55 -9.18
N ALA A 9 16.98 2.77 -10.17
CA ALA A 9 17.07 3.13 -11.58
C ALA A 9 16.19 4.34 -11.96
N LEU A 10 15.05 4.52 -11.28
CA LEU A 10 14.21 5.70 -11.42
C LEU A 10 14.83 6.92 -10.72
N GLN A 11 15.35 6.75 -9.51
CA GLN A 11 16.04 7.82 -8.77
C GLN A 11 17.28 8.35 -9.51
N GLN A 12 18.04 7.47 -10.18
CA GLN A 12 19.16 7.86 -11.06
C GLN A 12 18.73 8.74 -12.24
N ARG A 13 17.45 8.73 -12.60
CA ARG A 13 16.84 9.57 -13.64
C ARG A 13 16.06 10.76 -13.04
N ASP A 14 16.39 11.15 -11.82
CA ASP A 14 15.79 12.28 -11.09
C ASP A 14 14.29 12.14 -10.77
N TRP A 15 13.76 10.91 -10.75
CA TRP A 15 12.46 10.65 -10.15
C TRP A 15 12.57 10.67 -8.63
N ARG A 16 11.71 11.48 -8.00
CA ARG A 16 11.71 11.67 -6.55
C ARG A 16 10.70 10.73 -5.91
N TYR A 17 11.15 10.02 -4.88
CA TYR A 17 10.26 9.28 -3.99
C TYR A 17 9.36 10.27 -3.23
N LEU A 18 8.07 9.97 -3.13
CA LEU A 18 7.08 10.89 -2.56
C LEU A 18 6.83 10.67 -1.06
N GLY A 19 7.26 9.53 -0.49
CA GLY A 19 7.17 9.31 0.95
C GLY A 19 8.18 10.14 1.72
N ALA A 20 7.84 10.50 2.95
CA ALA A 20 8.70 11.32 3.79
C ALA A 20 10.01 10.59 4.15
N GLU A 21 11.09 11.37 4.36
CA GLU A 21 12.32 10.83 4.93
C GLU A 21 12.03 10.24 6.32
N GLY A 22 12.54 9.03 6.58
CA GLY A 22 12.29 8.32 7.84
C GLY A 22 10.88 7.73 7.98
N ASP A 23 10.02 7.83 6.96
CA ASP A 23 8.70 7.21 6.99
C ASP A 23 8.80 5.68 7.20
N THR A 24 8.10 5.21 8.23
CA THR A 24 8.03 3.81 8.67
C THR A 24 6.72 3.14 8.27
N ALA A 25 5.85 3.84 7.52
CA ALA A 25 4.63 3.27 7.00
C ALA A 25 4.95 2.02 6.16
N TYR A 26 4.12 1.00 6.37
CA TYR A 26 4.12 -0.24 5.62
C TYR A 26 2.78 -0.34 4.89
N SER A 27 2.77 -1.14 3.83
CA SER A 27 1.56 -1.42 3.06
C SER A 27 1.18 -2.88 3.08
N TYR A 28 2.00 -3.73 3.69
CA TYR A 28 1.84 -5.18 3.63
C TYR A 28 2.40 -5.89 4.86
N VAL A 29 1.76 -7.02 5.20
CA VAL A 29 2.23 -7.97 6.22
C VAL A 29 2.38 -9.35 5.60
N TYR A 30 3.60 -9.89 5.64
CA TYR A 30 3.90 -11.27 5.23
C TYR A 30 4.49 -12.07 6.37
N ARG A 31 3.81 -13.15 6.79
CA ARG A 31 4.32 -14.07 7.83
C ARG A 31 4.82 -13.33 9.08
N GLY A 32 4.07 -12.31 9.53
CA GLY A 32 4.41 -11.49 10.69
C GLY A 32 5.51 -10.45 10.48
N ARG A 33 5.93 -10.21 9.24
CA ARG A 33 6.88 -9.15 8.87
C ARG A 33 6.16 -8.04 8.11
N THR A 34 6.35 -6.80 8.54
CA THR A 34 5.83 -5.61 7.86
C THR A 34 6.80 -5.11 6.81
N GLY A 35 6.26 -4.56 5.72
CA GLY A 35 7.05 -3.93 4.68
C GLY A 35 6.18 -3.07 3.78
N SER A 36 6.82 -2.19 3.02
CA SER A 36 6.17 -1.47 1.92
C SER A 36 6.81 -1.91 0.61
N LEU A 37 6.02 -2.60 -0.22
CA LEU A 37 6.37 -2.87 -1.62
C LEU A 37 5.73 -1.85 -2.57
N ASP A 38 4.88 -0.97 -2.04
CA ASP A 38 4.11 0.01 -2.81
C ASP A 38 4.80 1.37 -2.73
N HIS A 39 5.30 1.82 -3.88
CA HIS A 39 6.12 3.01 -4.00
C HIS A 39 5.44 4.05 -4.89
N ALA A 40 5.50 5.32 -4.50
CA ALA A 40 5.14 6.43 -5.37
C ALA A 40 6.37 7.29 -5.65
N LEU A 41 6.67 7.46 -6.94
CA LEU A 41 7.70 8.35 -7.43
C LEU A 41 7.11 9.32 -8.44
N ALA A 42 7.64 10.54 -8.51
CA ALA A 42 7.24 11.51 -9.51
C ALA A 42 8.43 12.28 -10.08
N SER A 43 8.23 12.91 -11.24
CA SER A 43 9.18 13.89 -11.77
C SER A 43 9.37 15.06 -10.80
N PRO A 44 10.48 15.80 -10.87
CA PRO A 44 10.72 16.94 -9.98
C PRO A 44 9.60 17.98 -9.99
N ALA A 45 9.01 18.24 -11.17
CA ALA A 45 7.92 19.18 -11.34
C ALA A 45 6.66 18.75 -10.56
N LEU A 46 6.25 17.49 -10.69
CA LEU A 46 5.06 16.99 -9.99
C LEU A 46 5.32 16.79 -8.48
N ALA A 47 6.52 16.31 -8.12
CA ALA A 47 6.92 16.17 -6.72
C ALA A 47 6.87 17.53 -5.98
N SER A 48 7.20 18.63 -6.65
CA SER A 48 7.08 19.99 -6.06
C SER A 48 5.64 20.42 -5.75
N LYS A 49 4.65 19.73 -6.32
CA LYS A 49 3.22 19.96 -6.08
C LYS A 49 2.63 19.04 -5.03
N LEU A 50 3.40 18.09 -4.49
CA LEU A 50 2.92 17.15 -3.48
C LEU A 50 2.45 17.93 -2.24
N THR A 51 1.23 17.65 -1.79
CA THR A 51 0.68 18.15 -0.53
C THR A 51 0.79 17.10 0.55
N THR A 52 0.36 15.87 0.26
CA THR A 52 0.39 14.74 1.18
C THR A 52 0.60 13.44 0.42
N MET A 53 1.35 12.51 1.01
CA MET A 53 1.38 11.10 0.63
C MET A 53 1.20 10.27 1.90
N GLN A 54 0.33 9.27 1.86
CA GLN A 54 0.07 8.38 2.98
C GLN A 54 -0.41 7.01 2.50
N HIS A 55 -0.19 5.98 3.32
CA HIS A 55 -0.90 4.72 3.21
C HIS A 55 -2.23 4.82 3.95
N TRP A 56 -3.31 4.33 3.34
CA TRP A 56 -4.59 4.19 4.01
C TRP A 56 -4.66 2.79 4.63
N ALA A 57 -4.38 2.70 5.92
CA ALA A 57 -4.29 1.44 6.66
C ALA A 57 -5.67 0.80 6.87
N ILE A 58 -6.15 0.04 5.88
CA ILE A 58 -7.47 -0.62 5.88
C ILE A 58 -7.41 -2.10 5.48
N ASN A 59 -6.24 -2.61 5.09
CA ASN A 59 -6.11 -3.91 4.44
C ASN A 59 -4.99 -4.77 5.04
N ALA A 60 -3.78 -4.22 5.19
CA ALA A 60 -2.59 -5.01 5.55
C ALA A 60 -2.72 -5.67 6.93
N ASP A 61 -3.32 -4.95 7.86
CA ASP A 61 -3.52 -5.39 9.26
C ASP A 61 -4.84 -6.15 9.47
N GLU A 62 -5.75 -6.14 8.49
CA GLU A 62 -7.01 -6.87 8.59
C GLU A 62 -6.79 -8.39 8.50
N PRO A 63 -7.56 -9.20 9.24
CA PRO A 63 -7.46 -10.65 9.16
C PRO A 63 -7.73 -11.17 7.75
N THR A 64 -6.85 -12.04 7.25
CA THR A 64 -7.03 -12.68 5.92
C THR A 64 -8.34 -13.45 5.81
N LEU A 65 -8.90 -13.92 6.92
CA LEU A 65 -10.20 -14.59 6.96
C LEU A 65 -11.36 -13.71 6.44
N LEU A 66 -11.25 -12.38 6.56
CA LEU A 66 -12.26 -11.42 6.11
C LEU A 66 -12.11 -11.04 4.62
N ASP A 67 -11.10 -11.58 3.92
CA ASP A 67 -10.91 -11.29 2.51
C ASP A 67 -12.00 -11.94 1.63
N TYR A 68 -11.99 -11.58 0.35
CA TYR A 68 -12.93 -12.06 -0.66
C TYR A 68 -12.61 -13.49 -1.17
N ASN A 69 -11.47 -14.07 -0.79
CA ASN A 69 -11.09 -15.40 -1.22
C ASN A 69 -11.99 -16.46 -0.57
N VAL A 70 -12.26 -17.57 -1.24
CA VAL A 70 -13.21 -18.60 -0.76
C VAL A 70 -12.52 -19.88 -0.30
N GLU A 71 -11.23 -19.98 -0.59
CA GLU A 71 -10.36 -21.06 -0.19
C GLU A 71 -10.41 -21.24 1.33
N PHE A 72 -10.56 -22.50 1.76
CA PHE A 72 -10.62 -22.87 3.17
C PHE A 72 -11.80 -22.25 3.96
N LYS A 73 -12.82 -21.70 3.28
CA LYS A 73 -14.07 -21.19 3.89
C LYS A 73 -15.27 -22.05 3.47
N SER A 74 -16.05 -22.52 4.43
CA SER A 74 -17.37 -23.13 4.19
C SER A 74 -18.37 -22.10 3.65
N THR A 75 -19.46 -22.55 3.03
CA THR A 75 -20.54 -21.66 2.55
C THR A 75 -21.10 -20.76 3.65
N ALA A 76 -21.26 -21.28 4.87
CA ALA A 76 -21.71 -20.48 6.01
C ALA A 76 -20.69 -19.40 6.41
N GLN A 77 -19.40 -19.73 6.37
CA GLN A 77 -18.31 -18.78 6.62
C GLN A 77 -18.24 -17.69 5.55
N GLN A 78 -18.42 -18.03 4.27
CA GLN A 78 -18.46 -17.04 3.18
C GLN A 78 -19.59 -16.02 3.38
N GLN A 79 -20.77 -16.47 3.83
CA GLN A 79 -21.90 -15.59 4.11
C GLN A 79 -21.71 -14.72 5.36
N LEU A 80 -21.02 -15.24 6.38
CA LEU A 80 -20.85 -14.56 7.67
C LEU A 80 -19.68 -13.58 7.69
N LEU A 81 -18.58 -13.90 7.01
CA LEU A 81 -17.30 -13.20 7.14
C LEU A 81 -17.04 -12.19 6.02
N TYR A 82 -17.74 -12.32 4.89
CA TYR A 82 -17.64 -11.34 3.82
C TYR A 82 -18.44 -10.08 4.17
N ALA A 83 -17.81 -8.92 3.96
CA ALA A 83 -18.48 -7.63 4.03
C ALA A 83 -18.13 -6.80 2.77
N PRO A 84 -19.11 -6.20 2.08
CA PRO A 84 -18.87 -5.34 0.92
C PRO A 84 -18.42 -3.94 1.35
N THR A 85 -17.35 -3.89 2.15
CA THR A 85 -16.74 -2.67 2.70
C THR A 85 -15.32 -2.54 2.15
N PRO A 86 -14.65 -1.37 2.24
CA PRO A 86 -13.29 -1.24 1.74
C PRO A 86 -12.24 -2.00 2.57
N TYR A 87 -12.57 -2.41 3.81
CA TYR A 87 -11.65 -3.15 4.67
C TYR A 87 -11.38 -4.55 4.13
N ARG A 88 -10.11 -4.96 4.18
CA ARG A 88 -9.63 -6.25 3.64
C ARG A 88 -10.03 -6.51 2.18
N SER A 89 -10.17 -5.44 1.40
CA SER A 89 -10.46 -5.51 -0.03
C SER A 89 -9.21 -5.85 -0.87
N SER A 90 -8.03 -5.78 -0.27
CA SER A 90 -6.73 -6.14 -0.84
C SER A 90 -5.88 -6.77 0.26
N ASP A 91 -4.80 -7.45 -0.10
CA ASP A 91 -3.76 -7.83 0.85
C ASP A 91 -2.78 -6.69 1.16
N HIS A 92 -2.84 -5.59 0.39
CA HIS A 92 -2.05 -4.38 0.58
C HIS A 92 -2.89 -3.14 0.92
N ASP A 93 -2.32 -2.20 1.67
CA ASP A 93 -2.91 -0.87 1.91
C ASP A 93 -2.76 0.05 0.69
N PRO A 94 -3.83 0.77 0.28
CA PRO A 94 -3.73 1.75 -0.79
C PRO A 94 -2.77 2.88 -0.45
N LEU A 95 -2.02 3.32 -1.46
CA LEU A 95 -1.20 4.53 -1.40
C LEU A 95 -1.99 5.71 -1.96
N ILE A 96 -2.11 6.78 -1.19
CA ILE A 96 -2.83 8.01 -1.57
C ILE A 96 -1.84 9.17 -1.63
N ALA A 97 -1.79 9.87 -2.76
CA ALA A 97 -1.01 11.10 -2.92
C ALA A 97 -1.89 12.24 -3.46
N THR A 98 -1.78 13.43 -2.86
CA THR A 98 -2.54 14.62 -3.24
C THR A 98 -1.59 15.71 -3.74
N PHE A 99 -1.95 16.35 -4.85
CA PHE A 99 -1.14 17.39 -5.49
C PHE A 99 -1.92 18.70 -5.61
N LYS A 100 -1.22 19.83 -5.42
CA LYS A 100 -1.75 21.17 -5.64
C LYS A 100 -1.22 21.72 -6.96
N LEU A 101 -2.05 21.69 -8.00
CA LEU A 101 -1.67 22.11 -9.35
C LEU A 101 -1.55 23.64 -9.46
#